data_AF-A0A257LMT9-F1
#
_entry.id   AF-A0A257LMT9-F1
#
_cell.length_a   1.000
_cell.length_b   1.000
_cell.length_c   1.000
_cell.angle_alpha   90.00
_cell.angle_beta   90.00
_cell.angle_gamma   90.00
#
_symmetry.space_group_name_H-M   'P 1'
#
loop_
_entity.id
_entity.type
_entity.pdbx_description
1 polymer ?
#
loop_
_entity_poly.entity_id
_entity_poly.type
_entity_poly.pdbx_seq_one_letter_code
_entity_poly.pdbx_strand_id
1 'polypeptide(L)'
;KFMAGGTEHLIDRVGCMRPKLQVLDELGPGEIGIITAQIKEVAQARVGDTITTVKQGATVALAGFKEVQPVVFCGLFPVDAADFEKLRESIGKLRLNDASFSFEMESSAALGFGFRCGFLGLLHLEIIQERLSREYDLDLITTAPSVVYRLTMTDGTVKELHNPSDMPDPVKIAEMEEPWIK
;
A
#
# COMPACT_ATOMS: atom_id res chain seq x y z
N LYS A 1 -5.66 -12.59 -18.42
CA LYS A 1 -4.75 -11.44 -18.63
C LYS A 1 -5.25 -10.28 -17.77
N PHE A 2 -4.39 -9.71 -16.95
CA PHE A 2 -4.64 -8.48 -16.21
C PHE A 2 -4.28 -7.29 -17.11
N MET A 3 -5.18 -6.34 -17.29
CA MET A 3 -4.97 -5.26 -18.26
C MET A 3 -4.06 -4.15 -17.73
N ALA A 4 -4.14 -3.80 -16.44
CA ALA A 4 -3.27 -2.80 -15.84
C ALA A 4 -1.88 -3.38 -15.51
N GLY A 5 -1.82 -4.61 -14.99
CA GLY A 5 -0.56 -5.29 -14.70
C GLY A 5 0.15 -5.89 -15.92
N GLY A 6 -0.55 -6.11 -17.03
CA GLY A 6 0.01 -6.74 -18.23
C GLY A 6 0.38 -8.22 -18.08
N THR A 7 0.01 -8.86 -16.97
CA THR A 7 0.36 -10.24 -16.64
C THR A 7 -0.65 -11.25 -17.18
N GLU A 8 -0.16 -12.44 -17.52
CA GLU A 8 -0.97 -13.56 -18.02
C GLU A 8 -0.89 -14.73 -17.04
N HIS A 9 -2.05 -15.25 -16.65
CA HIS A 9 -2.17 -16.33 -15.68
C HIS A 9 -3.21 -17.33 -16.17
N LEU A 10 -2.94 -18.62 -15.92
CA LEU A 10 -3.88 -19.71 -16.15
C LEU A 10 -4.85 -19.78 -14.96
N ILE A 11 -6.15 -19.83 -15.25
CA ILE A 11 -7.18 -20.00 -14.21
C ILE A 11 -7.29 -21.49 -13.89
N ASP A 12 -7.10 -21.85 -12.61
CA ASP A 12 -7.28 -23.22 -12.13
C ASP A 12 -8.74 -23.46 -11.70
N ARG A 13 -9.33 -22.50 -10.99
CA ARG A 13 -10.69 -22.65 -10.44
C ARG A 13 -11.44 -21.32 -10.45
N VAL A 14 -12.74 -21.41 -10.66
CA VAL A 14 -13.70 -20.32 -10.46
C VAL A 14 -14.75 -20.74 -9.43
N GLY A 15 -15.33 -19.78 -8.74
CA GLY A 15 -16.35 -20.07 -7.74
C GLY A 15 -17.08 -18.83 -7.27
N CYS A 16 -18.05 -19.04 -6.39
CA CYS A 16 -18.71 -17.96 -5.67
C CYS A 16 -18.68 -18.23 -4.16
N MET A 17 -18.73 -17.16 -3.38
CA MET A 17 -18.79 -17.25 -1.93
C MET A 17 -20.25 -17.17 -1.50
N ARG A 18 -20.80 -18.30 -1.03
CA ARG A 18 -22.16 -18.39 -0.49
C ARG A 18 -22.11 -19.11 0.85
N PRO A 19 -22.06 -18.33 1.93
CA PRO A 19 -21.12 -18.36 3.07
C PRO A 19 -19.88 -19.29 3.01
N LYS A 20 -19.97 -20.47 2.41
CA LYS A 20 -18.84 -21.35 2.09
C LYS A 20 -18.44 -21.15 0.63
N LEU A 21 -17.18 -21.48 0.33
CA LEU A 21 -16.65 -21.45 -1.02
C LEU A 21 -17.29 -22.57 -1.85
N GLN A 22 -18.03 -22.20 -2.89
CA GLN A 22 -18.62 -23.13 -3.84
C GLN A 22 -17.93 -22.98 -5.18
N VAL A 23 -17.37 -24.07 -5.67
CA VAL A 23 -16.71 -24.13 -6.98
C VAL A 23 -17.80 -24.16 -8.04
N LEU A 24 -17.65 -23.31 -9.04
CA LEU A 24 -18.55 -23.23 -10.20
C LEU A 24 -17.78 -23.66 -11.45
N ASP A 25 -18.51 -24.07 -12.48
CA ASP A 25 -17.89 -24.43 -13.77
C ASP A 25 -17.54 -23.17 -14.58
N GLU A 26 -18.37 -22.13 -14.48
CA GLU A 26 -18.15 -20.84 -15.14
C GLU A 26 -18.76 -19.66 -14.34
N LEU A 27 -18.33 -18.44 -14.66
CA LEU A 27 -18.90 -17.18 -14.16
C LEU A 27 -19.43 -16.38 -15.35
N GLY A 28 -20.73 -16.08 -15.32
CA GLY A 28 -21.44 -15.34 -16.35
C GLY A 28 -21.40 -13.81 -16.18
N PRO A 29 -21.93 -13.05 -17.15
CA PRO A 29 -21.98 -11.59 -17.08
C PRO A 29 -22.88 -11.12 -15.92
N GLY A 30 -22.33 -10.25 -15.06
CA GLY A 30 -23.05 -9.68 -13.91
C GLY A 30 -22.94 -10.52 -12.63
N GLU A 31 -22.25 -11.66 -12.67
CA GLU A 31 -22.03 -12.49 -11.48
C GLU A 31 -20.82 -12.02 -10.68
N ILE A 32 -20.89 -12.21 -9.36
CA ILE A 32 -19.80 -11.92 -8.43
C ILE A 32 -19.22 -13.23 -7.95
N GLY A 33 -17.90 -13.39 -8.12
CA GLY A 33 -17.22 -14.62 -7.78
C GLY A 33 -15.76 -14.39 -7.43
N ILE A 34 -15.05 -15.50 -7.27
CA ILE A 34 -13.63 -15.57 -7.00
C ILE A 34 -12.96 -16.43 -8.09
N ILE A 35 -11.71 -16.10 -8.38
CA ILE A 35 -10.88 -16.88 -9.29
C ILE A 35 -9.59 -17.26 -8.58
N THR A 36 -9.04 -18.42 -8.91
CA THR A 36 -7.71 -18.87 -8.45
C THR A 36 -6.83 -19.09 -9.67
N ALA A 37 -5.69 -18.39 -9.76
CA ALA A 37 -4.89 -18.34 -10.98
C ALA A 37 -3.37 -18.37 -10.76
N GLN A 38 -2.87 -19.20 -9.81
CA GLN A 38 -1.44 -19.35 -9.48
C GLN A 38 -0.66 -18.03 -9.36
N ILE A 39 -1.32 -16.97 -8.89
CA ILE A 39 -0.73 -15.65 -8.75
C ILE A 39 0.14 -15.67 -7.50
N LYS A 40 1.45 -15.47 -7.68
CA LYS A 40 2.41 -15.56 -6.58
C LYS A 40 2.47 -14.29 -5.74
N GLU A 41 2.25 -13.15 -6.37
CA GLU A 41 2.38 -11.83 -5.74
C GLU A 41 1.05 -11.07 -5.84
N VAL A 42 0.55 -10.59 -4.70
CA VAL A 42 -0.70 -9.81 -4.66
C VAL A 42 -0.59 -8.50 -5.46
N ALA A 43 0.63 -7.96 -5.61
CA ALA A 43 0.90 -6.80 -6.46
C ALA A 43 0.58 -7.02 -7.97
N GLN A 44 0.54 -8.28 -8.43
CA GLN A 44 0.15 -8.65 -9.79
C GLN A 44 -1.38 -8.64 -9.98
N ALA A 45 -2.14 -8.72 -8.89
CA ALA A 45 -3.60 -8.69 -8.88
C ALA A 45 -4.08 -7.43 -8.12
N ARG A 46 -3.85 -6.26 -8.73
CA ARG A 46 -4.25 -4.99 -8.14
C ARG A 46 -5.78 -4.91 -8.05
N VAL A 47 -6.28 -4.37 -6.95
CA VAL A 47 -7.72 -4.09 -6.79
C VAL A 47 -8.16 -3.17 -7.93
N GLY A 48 -9.35 -3.40 -8.49
CA GLY A 48 -9.88 -2.60 -9.59
C GLY A 48 -9.19 -2.77 -10.95
N ASP A 49 -8.27 -3.73 -11.10
CA ASP A 49 -7.80 -4.15 -12.43
C ASP A 49 -8.91 -4.86 -13.21
N THR A 50 -8.82 -4.79 -14.55
CA THR A 50 -9.71 -5.50 -15.47
C THR A 50 -9.06 -6.81 -15.91
N ILE A 51 -9.76 -7.92 -15.68
CA ILE A 51 -9.32 -9.25 -16.11
C ILE A 51 -10.04 -9.60 -17.42
N THR A 52 -9.27 -10.00 -18.42
CA THR A 52 -9.79 -10.41 -19.73
C THR A 52 -9.10 -11.68 -20.24
N THR A 53 -9.75 -12.37 -21.19
CA THR A 53 -9.20 -13.51 -21.92
C THR A 53 -8.03 -13.09 -22.82
N VAL A 54 -7.03 -13.97 -23.01
CA VAL A 54 -5.86 -13.71 -23.89
C VAL A 54 -6.26 -13.72 -25.36
N LYS A 55 -7.11 -14.66 -25.76
CA LYS A 55 -7.67 -14.73 -27.12
C LYS A 55 -9.04 -14.05 -27.13
N GLN A 56 -9.25 -13.11 -28.06
CA GLN A 56 -10.52 -12.37 -28.21
C GLN A 56 -10.99 -11.65 -26.93
N GLY A 57 -10.04 -11.11 -26.16
CA GLY A 57 -10.34 -10.31 -24.97
C GLY A 57 -10.80 -8.88 -25.26
N ALA A 58 -11.23 -8.18 -24.21
CA ALA A 58 -11.52 -6.76 -24.26
C ALA A 58 -10.27 -5.96 -24.68
N THR A 59 -10.47 -4.95 -25.53
CA THR A 59 -9.42 -4.04 -26.00
C THR A 59 -9.22 -2.83 -25.08
N VAL A 60 -10.21 -2.52 -24.24
CA VAL A 60 -10.22 -1.34 -23.36
C VAL A 60 -10.48 -1.82 -21.92
N ALA A 61 -9.62 -1.39 -21.00
CA ALA A 61 -9.79 -1.64 -19.57
C ALA A 61 -10.94 -0.78 -19.02
N LEU A 62 -11.61 -1.27 -17.98
CA LEU A 62 -12.63 -0.48 -17.29
C LEU A 62 -11.98 0.75 -16.64
N ALA A 63 -12.60 1.91 -16.84
CA ALA A 63 -12.19 3.14 -16.20
C ALA A 63 -12.63 3.12 -14.72
N GLY A 64 -11.78 3.60 -13.82
CA GLY A 64 -12.23 3.92 -12.45
C GLY A 64 -11.24 3.60 -11.34
N PHE A 65 -10.25 2.74 -11.55
CA PHE A 65 -9.28 2.46 -10.51
C PHE A 65 -8.08 3.38 -10.60
N LYS A 66 -7.99 4.34 -9.68
CA LYS A 66 -6.76 5.09 -9.41
C LYS A 66 -6.02 4.39 -8.29
N GLU A 67 -4.71 4.26 -8.45
CA GLU A 67 -3.84 3.74 -7.40
C GLU A 67 -3.99 4.65 -6.17
N VAL A 68 -4.38 4.05 -5.05
CA VAL A 68 -4.69 4.82 -3.85
C VAL A 68 -3.37 5.28 -3.24
N GLN A 69 -3.14 6.60 -3.26
CA GLN A 69 -1.92 7.16 -2.69
C GLN A 69 -2.07 7.32 -1.17
N PRO A 70 -1.05 6.94 -0.39
CA PRO A 70 -1.03 7.18 1.04
C PRO A 70 -0.99 8.69 1.30
N VAL A 71 -1.87 9.14 2.20
CA VAL A 71 -2.01 10.56 2.57
C VAL A 71 -1.35 10.89 3.89
N VAL A 72 -1.16 9.90 4.75
CA VAL A 72 -0.54 10.04 6.07
C VAL A 72 0.66 9.13 6.16
N PHE A 73 1.78 9.64 6.67
CA PHE A 73 2.99 8.86 6.91
C PHE A 73 3.32 8.87 8.39
N CYS A 74 3.82 7.75 8.91
CA CYS A 74 4.27 7.64 10.29
C CYS A 74 5.45 6.67 10.35
N GLY A 75 6.42 6.97 11.22
CA GLY A 75 7.50 6.06 11.54
C GLY A 75 7.05 5.06 12.62
N LEU A 76 7.23 3.78 12.33
CA LEU A 76 7.04 2.66 13.25
C LEU A 76 8.40 2.14 13.69
N PHE A 77 8.66 2.23 14.99
CA PHE A 77 9.89 1.76 15.61
C PHE A 77 9.57 0.72 16.68
N PRO A 78 10.28 -0.41 16.74
CA PRO A 78 10.11 -1.35 17.84
C PRO A 78 10.69 -0.76 19.13
N VAL A 79 10.10 -1.09 20.28
CA VAL A 79 10.64 -0.71 21.59
C VAL A 79 11.99 -1.41 21.84
N ASP A 80 12.11 -2.68 21.43
CA ASP A 80 13.35 -3.45 21.47
C ASP A 80 13.97 -3.58 20.07
N ALA A 81 15.25 -3.25 19.94
CA ALA A 81 16.00 -3.40 18.69
C ALA A 81 16.10 -4.86 18.22
N ALA A 82 15.98 -5.84 19.13
CA ALA A 82 15.96 -7.26 18.79
C ALA A 82 14.74 -7.64 17.94
N ASP A 83 13.62 -6.92 18.09
CA ASP A 83 12.37 -7.18 17.38
C ASP A 83 12.32 -6.54 15.98
N PHE A 84 13.37 -5.86 15.54
CA PHE A 84 13.40 -5.22 14.21
C PHE A 84 13.18 -6.22 13.07
N GLU A 85 13.80 -7.40 13.13
CA GLU A 85 13.62 -8.42 12.08
C GLU A 85 12.19 -9.00 12.11
N LYS A 86 11.64 -9.18 13.31
CA LYS A 86 10.24 -9.61 13.51
C LYS A 86 9.26 -8.57 12.97
N LEU A 87 9.54 -7.28 13.18
CA LEU A 87 8.77 -6.17 12.62
C LEU A 87 8.83 -6.19 11.08
N ARG A 88 10.02 -6.35 10.51
CA ARG A 88 10.20 -6.44 9.05
C ARG A 88 9.37 -7.57 8.44
N GLU A 89 9.43 -8.76 9.03
CA GLU A 89 8.68 -9.92 8.55
C GLU A 89 7.16 -9.72 8.68
N SER A 90 6.72 -9.15 9.81
CA SER A 90 5.30 -8.90 10.10
C SER A 90 4.69 -7.85 9.16
N ILE A 91 5.42 -6.76 8.91
CA ILE A 91 5.06 -5.73 7.93
C ILE A 91 4.99 -6.32 6.51
N GLY A 92 5.93 -7.20 6.15
CA GLY A 92 5.90 -7.92 4.86
C GLY A 92 4.67 -8.82 4.72
N LYS A 93 4.29 -9.55 5.77
CA LYS A 93 3.06 -10.36 5.81
C LYS A 93 1.79 -9.50 5.74
N LEU A 94 1.78 -8.34 6.40
CA LEU A 94 0.68 -7.38 6.30
C LEU A 94 0.53 -6.82 4.89
N ARG A 95 1.64 -6.50 4.21
CA ARG A 95 1.63 -6.02 2.81
C ARG A 95 0.98 -7.01 1.84
N LEU A 96 1.05 -8.31 2.11
CA LEU A 96 0.36 -9.33 1.29
C LEU A 96 -1.16 -9.22 1.41
N ASN A 97 -1.67 -8.80 2.56
CA ASN A 97 -3.11 -8.64 2.79
C ASN A 97 -3.59 -7.24 2.39
N ASP A 98 -2.74 -6.21 2.54
CA ASP A 98 -3.10 -4.81 2.27
C ASP A 98 -2.23 -4.19 1.16
N ALA A 99 -2.83 -4.05 -0.02
CA ALA A 99 -2.20 -3.45 -1.19
C ALA A 99 -2.05 -1.92 -1.12
N SER A 100 -2.65 -1.24 -0.13
CA SER A 100 -2.56 0.21 0.05
C SER A 100 -1.45 0.66 1.00
N PHE A 101 -0.95 -0.24 1.83
CA PHE A 101 0.08 0.03 2.83
C PHE A 101 1.48 0.07 2.21
N SER A 102 2.14 1.23 2.18
CA SER A 102 3.55 1.34 1.75
C SER A 102 4.50 1.36 2.95
N PHE A 103 5.71 0.84 2.79
CA PHE A 103 6.73 0.92 3.83
C PHE A 103 8.12 1.08 3.23
N GLU A 104 8.95 1.86 3.91
CA GLU A 104 10.35 2.12 3.57
C GLU A 104 11.19 2.02 4.84
N MET A 105 12.42 1.52 4.74
CA MET A 105 13.30 1.42 5.90
C MET A 105 13.79 2.82 6.29
N GLU A 106 13.68 3.16 7.57
CA GLU A 106 14.12 4.45 8.10
C GLU A 106 14.99 4.23 9.34
N SER A 107 16.07 5.00 9.46
CA SER A 107 16.91 5.01 10.65
C SER A 107 16.77 6.34 11.38
N SER A 108 16.40 6.27 12.65
CA SER A 108 16.33 7.42 13.55
C SER A 108 17.53 7.42 14.50
N ALA A 109 18.11 8.61 14.73
CA ALA A 109 19.22 8.77 15.68
C ALA A 109 18.81 8.45 17.13
N ALA A 110 17.53 8.63 17.49
CA ALA A 110 17.03 8.43 18.85
C ALA A 110 16.34 7.07 19.05
N LEU A 111 15.64 6.57 18.03
CA LEU A 111 14.81 5.36 18.11
C LEU A 111 15.44 4.15 17.41
N GLY A 112 16.58 4.32 16.75
CA GLY A 112 17.26 3.25 16.02
C GLY A 112 16.59 2.92 14.69
N PHE A 113 16.59 1.65 14.31
CA PHE A 113 16.05 1.19 13.03
C PHE A 113 14.54 0.97 13.13
N GLY A 114 13.81 1.47 12.13
CA GLY A 114 12.38 1.27 12.00
C GLY A 114 11.91 1.33 10.56
N PHE A 115 10.62 1.49 10.40
CA PHE A 115 9.98 1.61 9.10
C PHE A 115 9.13 2.86 9.03
N ARG A 116 9.33 3.63 7.96
CA ARG A 116 8.39 4.65 7.56
C ARG A 116 7.24 3.97 6.83
N CYS A 117 6.04 4.14 7.33
CA CYS A 117 4.84 3.54 6.74
C CYS A 117 3.89 4.61 6.21
N GLY A 118 3.36 4.39 5.01
CA GLY A 118 2.33 5.20 4.38
C GLY A 118 0.95 4.56 4.55
N PHE A 119 -0.01 5.38 4.99
CA PHE A 119 -1.36 5.00 5.34
C PHE A 119 -2.38 5.83 4.56
N LEU A 120 -3.59 5.28 4.43
CA LEU A 120 -4.73 5.96 3.80
C LEU A 120 -5.39 7.00 4.70
N GLY A 121 -5.04 7.02 5.98
CA GLY A 121 -5.60 7.90 6.99
C GLY A 121 -5.30 7.41 8.40
N LEU A 122 -5.77 8.15 9.41
CA LEU A 122 -5.50 7.86 10.82
C LEU A 122 -6.09 6.52 11.27
N LEU A 123 -7.32 6.19 10.86
CA LEU A 123 -7.93 4.91 11.21
C LEU A 123 -7.17 3.72 10.62
N HIS A 124 -6.61 3.87 9.41
CA HIS A 124 -5.79 2.82 8.81
C HIS A 124 -4.51 2.60 9.64
N LEU A 125 -3.87 3.68 10.10
CA LEU A 125 -2.73 3.59 11.02
C LEU A 125 -3.10 2.84 12.32
N GLU A 126 -4.21 3.21 12.97
CA GLU A 126 -4.65 2.56 14.22
C GLU A 126 -4.90 1.06 14.04
N ILE A 127 -5.56 0.67 12.94
CA ILE A 127 -5.82 -0.74 12.64
C ILE A 127 -4.51 -1.50 12.44
N ILE A 128 -3.55 -0.95 11.68
CA ILE A 128 -2.27 -1.63 11.43
C ILE A 128 -1.44 -1.73 12.71
N GLN A 129 -1.40 -0.68 13.53
CA GLN A 129 -0.72 -0.69 14.82
C GLN A 129 -1.30 -1.77 15.74
N GLU A 130 -2.62 -1.82 15.90
CA GLU A 130 -3.29 -2.83 16.72
C GLU A 130 -3.10 -4.25 16.18
N ARG A 131 -3.12 -4.45 14.86
CA ARG A 131 -2.84 -5.77 14.27
C ARG A 131 -1.41 -6.20 14.52
N LEU A 132 -0.43 -5.31 14.38
CA LEU A 132 0.96 -5.62 14.68
C LEU A 132 1.15 -5.99 16.15
N SER A 133 0.53 -5.24 17.07
CA SER A 133 0.61 -5.52 18.50
C SER A 133 -0.10 -6.83 18.88
N ARG A 134 -1.34 -7.07 18.40
CA ARG A 134 -2.13 -8.25 18.81
C ARG A 134 -1.79 -9.52 18.06
N GLU A 135 -1.57 -9.46 16.75
CA GLU A 135 -1.34 -10.67 15.93
C GLU A 135 0.12 -11.12 16.00
N TYR A 136 1.06 -10.18 16.17
CA TYR A 136 2.48 -10.45 16.11
C TYR A 136 3.22 -10.20 17.44
N ASP A 137 2.53 -9.75 18.50
CA ASP A 137 3.12 -9.50 19.82
C ASP A 137 4.35 -8.57 19.71
N LEU A 138 4.12 -7.41 19.09
CA LEU A 138 5.13 -6.38 18.85
C LEU A 138 4.74 -5.08 19.57
N ASP A 139 5.63 -4.62 20.45
CA ASP A 139 5.52 -3.32 21.08
C ASP A 139 6.15 -2.25 20.18
N LEU A 140 5.32 -1.31 19.72
CA LEU A 140 5.69 -0.31 18.72
C LEU A 140 5.52 1.11 19.23
N ILE A 141 6.51 1.95 18.92
CA ILE A 141 6.48 3.39 19.09
C ILE A 141 6.16 4.01 17.72
N THR A 142 5.06 4.76 17.67
CA THR A 142 4.66 5.57 16.51
C THR A 142 5.18 7.00 16.66
N THR A 143 5.74 7.57 15.59
CA THR A 143 6.04 9.01 15.55
C THR A 143 4.78 9.82 15.27
N ALA A 144 4.86 11.15 15.47
CA ALA A 144 3.81 12.04 15.01
C ALA A 144 3.53 11.81 13.51
N PRO A 145 2.25 11.71 13.09
CA PRO A 145 1.90 11.56 11.70
C PRO A 145 2.31 12.81 10.91
N SER A 146 2.87 12.60 9.71
CA SER A 146 3.24 13.66 8.78
C SER A 146 2.48 13.53 7.46
N VAL A 147 2.37 14.65 6.75
CA VAL A 147 1.82 14.71 5.40
C VAL A 147 2.93 15.01 4.40
N VAL A 148 2.68 14.74 3.12
CA VAL A 148 3.62 15.07 2.04
C VAL A 148 3.42 16.54 1.68
N TYR A 149 4.47 17.33 1.85
CA TYR A 149 4.49 18.72 1.40
C TYR A 149 5.06 18.81 -0.01
N ARG A 150 4.54 19.72 -0.83
CA ARG A 150 5.12 20.02 -2.14
C ARG A 150 5.92 21.32 -2.02
N LEU A 151 7.23 21.23 -2.25
CA LEU A 151 8.15 22.36 -2.23
C LEU A 151 8.47 22.79 -3.65
N THR A 152 8.24 24.06 -3.96
CA THR A 152 8.76 24.70 -5.17
C THR A 152 10.03 25.45 -4.79
N MET A 153 11.15 25.02 -5.34
CA MET A 153 12.46 25.62 -5.10
C MET A 153 12.62 26.91 -5.90
N THR A 154 13.56 27.77 -5.49
CA THR A 154 13.91 29.01 -6.21
C THR A 154 14.45 28.78 -7.62
N ASP A 155 14.94 27.57 -7.92
CA ASP A 155 15.38 27.17 -9.26
C ASP A 155 14.23 26.66 -10.16
N GLY A 156 12.99 26.64 -9.65
CA GLY A 156 11.80 26.14 -10.34
C GLY A 156 11.60 24.63 -10.26
N THR A 157 12.47 23.88 -9.56
CA THR A 157 12.25 22.45 -9.33
C THR A 157 11.19 22.21 -8.27
N VAL A 158 10.36 21.19 -8.49
CA VAL A 158 9.34 20.76 -7.52
C VAL A 158 9.84 19.50 -6.83
N LYS A 159 9.89 19.52 -5.51
CA LYS A 159 10.29 18.38 -4.67
C LYS A 159 9.19 18.04 -3.70
N GLU A 160 8.91 16.75 -3.55
CA GLU A 160 8.02 16.25 -2.51
C GLU A 160 8.84 16.04 -1.22
N LEU A 161 8.45 16.75 -0.17
CA LEU A 161 9.03 16.60 1.16
C LEU A 161 8.22 15.57 1.93
N HIS A 162 8.83 14.42 2.10
CA HIS A 162 8.25 13.33 2.88
C HIS A 162 8.66 13.44 4.35
N ASN A 163 9.92 13.78 4.67
CA ASN A 163 10.42 13.87 6.05
C ASN A 163 10.73 15.34 6.40
N PRO A 164 10.27 15.85 7.55
CA PRO A 164 10.72 17.15 8.06
C PRO A 164 12.24 17.31 8.15
N SER A 165 12.99 16.20 8.36
CA SER A 165 14.46 16.21 8.44
C SER A 165 15.14 16.47 7.09
N ASP A 166 14.46 16.17 5.98
CA ASP A 166 14.97 16.38 4.61
C ASP A 166 14.64 17.77 4.08
N MET A 167 14.18 18.67 4.97
CA MET A 167 13.79 20.02 4.60
C MET A 167 15.03 20.79 4.12
N PRO A 168 15.02 21.30 2.87
CA PRO A 168 16.12 22.09 2.36
C PRO A 168 16.21 23.44 3.09
N ASP A 169 17.34 24.12 2.91
CA ASP A 169 17.55 25.47 3.45
C ASP A 169 16.37 26.39 3.03
N PRO A 170 15.70 27.07 3.99
CA PRO A 170 14.57 27.96 3.70
C PRO A 170 14.84 29.01 2.62
N VAL A 171 16.11 29.43 2.44
CA VAL A 171 16.49 30.40 1.41
C VAL A 171 16.26 29.86 -0.01
N LYS A 172 16.27 28.54 -0.19
CA LYS A 172 16.06 27.87 -1.48
C LYS A 172 14.59 27.56 -1.77
N ILE A 173 13.69 27.83 -0.82
CA ILE A 173 12.26 27.53 -0.95
C ILE A 173 11.54 28.79 -1.44
N ALA A 174 10.91 28.71 -2.61
CA ALA A 174 10.08 29.79 -3.14
C ALA A 174 8.64 29.68 -2.61
N GLU A 175 8.04 28.49 -2.70
CA GLU A 175 6.68 28.21 -2.24
C GLU A 175 6.60 26.84 -1.58
N MET A 176 5.73 26.70 -0.59
CA MET A 176 5.44 25.44 0.09
C MET A 176 3.92 25.24 0.15
N GLU A 177 3.47 24.10 -0.37
CA GLU A 177 2.07 23.74 -0.44
C GLU A 177 1.82 22.53 0.47
N GLU A 178 0.75 22.63 1.27
CA GLU A 178 0.26 21.53 2.09
C GLU A 178 -0.95 20.86 1.42
N PRO A 179 -1.12 19.54 1.59
CA PRO A 179 -2.26 18.83 1.06
C PRO A 179 -3.52 19.24 1.83
N TRP A 180 -4.44 19.91 1.15
CA TRP A 180 -5.71 20.33 1.72
C TRP A 180 -6.84 19.41 1.25
N ILE A 181 -7.52 18.78 2.21
CA ILE A 181 -8.68 17.92 1.94
C ILE A 181 -9.95 18.77 2.14
N LYS A 182 -10.85 18.73 1.16
CA LYS A 182 -12.11 19.48 1.16
C LYS A 182 -13.25 18.68 1.75
#